data_AF-A0A9W6PFG5-F1
#
_entry.id   AF-A0A9W6PFG5-F1
#
_cell.length_a   1.000
_cell.length_b   1.000
_cell.length_c   1.000
_cell.angle_alpha   90.00
_cell.angle_beta   90.00
_cell.angle_gamma   90.00
#
_symmetry.space_group_name_H-M   'P 1'
#
loop_
_entity.id
_entity.type
_entity.pdbx_description
1 polymer ?
#
loop_
_entity_poly.entity_id
_entity_poly.type
_entity_poly.pdbx_seq_one_letter_code
_entity_poly.pdbx_strand_id
1 'polypeptide(L)' 'MNTHQQAPGRGLHLAAAVAAVDVEDVRRAWRAAQAAGEPRWYLDLIARVGRRRAGGELSRAVA' A
#
# COMPACT_ATOMS: atom_id res chain seq x y z
N MET A 1 -1.06 -27.07 -13.59
CA MET A 1 -0.05 -26.33 -12.81
C MET A 1 -0.53 -24.88 -12.72
N ASN A 2 -1.01 -24.44 -11.56
CA ASN A 2 -1.72 -23.18 -11.37
C ASN A 2 -0.76 -21.98 -11.42
N THR A 3 -0.55 -21.42 -12.60
CA THR A 3 0.15 -20.15 -12.77
C THR A 3 -0.81 -19.00 -12.44
N HIS A 4 -0.62 -18.46 -11.23
CA HIS A 4 -0.98 -17.11 -10.78
C HIS A 4 -1.65 -16.23 -11.85
N GLN A 5 -2.98 -16.24 -11.88
CA GLN A 5 -3.74 -15.15 -12.48
C GLN A 5 -3.55 -13.90 -11.60
N GLN A 6 -2.39 -13.26 -11.75
CA GLN A 6 -2.21 -11.89 -11.33
C GLN A 6 -3.09 -11.06 -12.26
N ALA A 7 -4.29 -10.74 -11.80
CA ALA A 7 -5.19 -9.83 -12.50
C ALA A 7 -4.41 -8.55 -12.87
N PRO A 8 -4.51 -8.07 -14.12
CA PRO A 8 -3.65 -7.01 -14.67
C PRO A 8 -3.72 -5.61 -13.99
N GLY A 9 -4.38 -5.48 -12.84
CA GLY A 9 -4.38 -4.27 -11.99
C GLY A 9 -3.73 -4.46 -10.60
N ARG A 10 -3.36 -5.69 -10.22
CA ARG A 10 -2.94 -6.06 -8.86
C ARG A 10 -1.65 -5.43 -8.36
N GLY A 11 -0.86 -4.78 -9.22
CA GLY A 11 0.40 -4.13 -8.82
C GLY A 11 0.28 -2.61 -8.61
N LEU A 12 -0.79 -1.98 -9.12
CA LEU A 12 -0.87 -0.52 -9.22
C LEU A 12 -1.00 0.16 -7.86
N HIS A 13 -1.81 -0.40 -6.95
CA HIS A 13 -2.05 0.20 -5.65
C HIS A 13 -0.84 0.10 -4.71
N LEU A 14 -0.09 -1.01 -4.76
CA LEU A 14 1.13 -1.17 -3.97
C LEU A 14 2.24 -0.27 -4.50
N ALA A 15 2.40 -0.17 -5.83
CA ALA A 15 3.34 0.77 -6.43
C ALA A 15 3.01 2.23 -6.04
N ALA A 16 1.73 2.61 -6.11
CA ALA A 16 1.25 3.91 -5.67
C ALA A 16 1.53 4.16 -4.18
N ALA A 17 1.30 3.16 -3.32
CA ALA A 17 1.61 3.25 -1.89
C ALA A 17 3.11 3.41 -1.61
N VAL A 18 3.99 2.75 -2.38
CA VAL A 18 5.44 2.88 -2.23
C VAL A 18 5.93 4.26 -2.69
N ALA A 19 5.35 4.78 -3.77
CA ALA A 19 5.68 6.11 -4.30
C ALA A 19 5.09 7.26 -3.47
N ALA A 20 4.05 7.01 -2.67
CA ALA A 20 3.38 8.00 -1.83
C ALA A 20 4.37 8.68 -0.88
N VAL A 21 4.29 10.01 -0.79
CA VAL A 21 5.16 10.85 0.06
C VAL A 21 4.65 10.90 1.50
N ASP A 22 3.34 10.87 1.68
CA ASP A 22 2.71 10.99 3.00
C ASP A 22 1.78 9.81 3.29
N VAL A 23 1.47 9.62 4.57
CA VAL A 23 0.62 8.51 5.05
C VAL A 23 -0.80 8.56 4.44
N GLU A 24 -1.33 9.74 4.15
CA GLU A 24 -2.67 9.89 3.55
C GLU A 24 -2.74 9.34 2.12
N ASP A 25 -1.68 9.47 1.32
CA ASP A 25 -1.66 8.90 -0.02
C ASP A 25 -1.56 7.37 0.03
N VAL A 26 -0.85 6.81 1.01
CA VAL A 26 -0.86 5.36 1.26
C VAL A 26 -2.27 4.90 1.64
N ARG A 27 -3.00 5.66 2.47
CA ARG A 27 -4.39 5.36 2.84
C ARG A 27 -5.33 5.41 1.64
N ARG A 28 -5.16 6.36 0.73
CA ARG A 28 -5.92 6.42 -0.54
C ARG A 28 -5.68 5.17 -1.38
N ALA A 29 -4.42 4.77 -1.55
CA ALA A 29 -4.07 3.55 -2.28
C ALA A 29 -4.66 2.30 -1.63
N TRP A 30 -4.66 2.23 -0.30
CA TRP A 30 -5.27 1.13 0.46
C TRP A 30 -6.79 1.05 0.25
N ARG A 31 -7.50 2.18 0.32
CA ARG A 31 -8.95 2.22 0.06
C ARG A 31 -9.27 1.84 -1.39
N ALA A 32 -8.47 2.28 -2.35
CA ALA A 32 -8.64 1.90 -3.75
C ALA A 32 -8.47 0.39 -3.95
N ALA A 33 -7.44 -0.21 -3.35
CA ALA A 33 -7.25 -1.67 -3.37
C ALA A 33 -8.40 -2.42 -2.68
N GLN A 34 -8.93 -1.88 -1.57
CA GLN A 34 -10.08 -2.47 -0.90
C GLN A 34 -11.35 -2.41 -1.76
N ALA A 35 -11.62 -1.26 -2.39
CA ALA A 35 -12.75 -1.10 -3.30
C ALA A 35 -12.63 -1.99 -4.56
N ALA A 36 -11.41 -2.29 -4.99
CA ALA A 36 -11.14 -3.24 -6.07
C ALA A 36 -11.32 -4.72 -5.66
N GLY A 37 -11.63 -5.00 -4.39
CA GLY A 37 -11.83 -6.36 -3.88
C GLY A 37 -10.52 -7.14 -3.72
N GLU A 38 -9.40 -6.45 -3.52
CA GLU A 38 -8.11 -7.11 -3.34
C GLU A 38 -8.06 -7.95 -2.06
N PRO A 39 -7.31 -9.05 -2.07
CA PRO A 39 -7.25 -9.97 -0.95
C PRO A 39 -6.56 -9.32 0.25
N ARG A 40 -6.93 -9.80 1.45
CA ARG A 40 -6.44 -9.23 2.72
C ARG A 40 -4.92 -9.17 2.83
N TRP A 41 -4.22 -10.19 2.33
CA TRP A 41 -2.74 -10.22 2.32
C TRP A 41 -2.14 -9.07 1.51
N TYR A 42 -2.82 -8.59 0.46
CA TYR A 42 -2.35 -7.49 -0.38
C TYR A 42 -2.60 -6.14 0.29
N LEU A 43 -3.76 -5.98 0.94
CA LEU A 43 -4.07 -4.83 1.79
C LEU A 43 -3.07 -4.70 2.96
N ASP A 44 -2.64 -5.82 3.54
CA ASP A 44 -1.62 -5.85 4.60
C ASP A 44 -0.24 -5.38 4.11
N LEU A 45 0.12 -5.65 2.85
CA LEU A 45 1.36 -5.13 2.24
C LEU A 45 1.32 -3.60 2.14
N ILE A 46 0.22 -3.04 1.66
CA ILE A 46 0.03 -1.58 1.58
C ILE A 46 0.06 -0.96 2.98
N ALA A 47 -0.59 -1.58 3.97
CA ALA A 47 -0.59 -1.11 5.35
C ALA A 47 0.82 -1.11 5.98
N ARG A 48 1.69 -2.08 5.63
CA ARG A 48 3.10 -2.08 6.06
C ARG A 48 3.86 -0.87 5.55
N VAL A 49 3.62 -0.45 4.30
CA VAL A 49 4.22 0.76 3.75
C VAL A 49 3.79 2.00 4.54
N GLY A 50 2.50 2.10 4.86
CA GLY A 50 1.96 3.21 5.66
C GLY A 50 2.57 3.29 7.06
N ARG A 51 2.75 2.14 7.74
CA ARG A 51 3.42 2.09 9.05
C ARG A 51 4.88 2.52 9.00
N ARG A 52 5.62 2.11 7.96
CA ARG A 52 7.02 2.52 7.77
C ARG A 52 7.12 4.03 7.54
N ARG A 53 6.22 4.60 6.75
CA ARG A 53 6.13 6.06 6.52
C ARG A 53 5.80 6.80 7.82
N ALA A 54 4.75 6.41 8.53
CA ALA A 54 4.37 7.03 9.79
C ALA A 54 5.50 7.01 10.82
N GLY A 55 6.26 5.91 10.90
CA GLY A 55 7.43 5.82 11.78
C GLY A 55 8.62 6.68 11.34
N GLY A 56 8.85 6.82 10.03
CA GLY A 56 9.90 7.69 9.48
C GLY A 56 9.58 9.18 9.60
N GLU A 57 8.31 9.56 9.44
CA GLU A 57 7.81 10.92 9.66
C GLU A 57 7.94 11.32 11.13
N LEU A 58 7.61 10.39 12.05
CA LEU A 58 7.86 10.57 13.49
C LEU A 58 9.36 10.79 13.78
N SER A 59 10.24 10.05 13.11
CA SER A 59 11.69 10.16 13.31
C SER A 59 12.27 11.45 12.72
N ARG A 60 11.65 12.02 11.68
CA ARG A 60 12.04 13.30 11.06
C ARG A 60 11.50 14.51 11.82
N ALA A 61 10.35 14.38 12.48
CA ALA A 61 9.76 15.43 13.30
C ALA A 61 10.49 15.64 14.65
N VAL A 62 11.33 14.68 15.05
CA VAL A 62 12.10 14.70 16.32
C VAL A 62 13.56 15.17 16.11
N ALA A 63 14.01 15.34 14.86
CA ALA A 63 15.35 15.79 14.48
C ALA A 63 15.35 17.28 14.10
#